data_AF-A0A3N0AHK1-F1
#
_entry.id   AF-A0A3N0AHK1-F1
#
_cell.length_a   1.000
_cell.length_b   1.000
_cell.length_c   1.000
_cell.angle_alpha   90.00
_cell.angle_beta   90.00
_cell.angle_gamma   90.00
#
_symmetry.space_group_name_H-M   'P 1'
#
loop_
_entity.id
_entity.type
_entity.pdbx_description
1 polymer ?
#
loop_
_entity_poly.entity_id
_entity_poly.type
_entity_poly.pdbx_seq_one_letter_code
_entity_poly.pdbx_strand_id
1 'polypeptide(L)'
;MGLLDAILDVISSGDDGGCDWYCDNCGAYMNDQPGFTVSGGSWECAACGEDNDVSLGNVIDVDDEDDGYIGSHQGYLDEEKRRREEEEDLWELGMDPNDDQRPLNAGVTTP
;
A
#
# COMPACT_ATOMS: atom_id res chain seq x y z
N MET A 1 16.14 27.21 41.00
CA MET A 1 16.03 25.86 40.42
C MET A 1 14.60 25.42 40.69
N GLY A 2 13.65 25.37 39.76
CA GLY A 2 13.69 25.10 38.33
C GLY A 2 12.46 24.22 38.10
N LEU A 3 11.28 24.84 38.07
CA LEU A 3 9.97 24.16 37.92
C LEU A 3 9.38 24.37 36.52
N LEU A 4 10.15 24.97 35.61
CA LEU A 4 9.72 25.26 34.24
C LEU A 4 10.19 24.20 33.23
N ASP A 5 11.08 23.30 33.62
CA ASP A 5 11.68 22.32 32.70
C ASP A 5 10.81 21.06 32.50
N ALA A 6 9.66 20.96 33.17
CA ALA A 6 8.74 19.84 33.03
C ALA A 6 7.55 20.11 32.08
N ILE A 7 7.42 21.32 31.54
CA ILE A 7 6.32 21.69 30.62
C ILE A 7 6.77 21.61 29.16
N LEU A 8 8.08 21.55 28.88
CA LEU A 8 8.59 21.56 27.51
C LEU A 8 8.45 20.22 26.76
N ASP A 9 8.14 19.12 27.44
CA ASP A 9 7.90 17.81 26.80
C ASP A 9 6.51 17.68 26.16
N VAL A 10 5.61 18.63 26.40
CA VAL A 10 4.24 18.64 25.82
C VAL A 10 4.14 19.51 24.56
N ILE A 11 5.09 20.42 24.34
CA ILE A 11 5.06 21.39 23.21
C ILE A 11 6.12 21.13 22.15
N SER A 12 6.88 20.02 22.24
CA SER A 12 7.76 19.58 21.16
C SER A 12 7.08 18.53 20.27
N SER A 13 5.80 18.71 19.97
CA SER A 13 5.22 18.16 18.74
C SER A 13 5.91 18.92 17.60
N GLY A 14 6.95 18.33 17.03
CA GLY A 14 7.52 18.85 15.79
C GLY A 14 6.38 19.13 14.83
N ASP A 15 6.43 20.26 14.13
CA ASP A 15 5.43 20.61 13.13
C ASP A 15 5.63 19.71 11.89
N ASP A 16 5.60 18.40 12.07
CA ASP A 16 5.69 17.35 11.04
C ASP A 16 4.30 16.85 10.61
N GLY A 17 3.25 17.38 11.24
CA GLY A 17 1.86 17.01 10.98
C GLY A 17 1.49 15.61 11.47
N GLY A 18 2.32 14.98 12.31
CA GLY A 18 2.10 13.61 12.79
C GLY A 18 2.30 12.54 11.72
N CYS A 19 3.04 12.84 10.65
CA CYS A 19 3.31 11.93 9.54
C CYS A 19 4.79 11.56 9.47
N ASP A 20 5.10 10.36 8.96
CA ASP A 20 6.47 9.95 8.67
C ASP A 20 6.88 10.41 7.27
N TRP A 21 7.93 11.23 7.19
CA TRP A 21 8.42 11.83 5.96
C TRP A 21 9.74 11.21 5.52
N TYR A 22 9.81 10.83 4.24
CA TYR A 22 11.00 10.28 3.61
C TYR A 22 11.35 11.08 2.37
N CYS A 23 12.65 11.23 2.10
CA CYS A 23 13.09 11.93 0.90
C CYS A 23 12.82 11.08 -0.36
N ASP A 24 12.18 11.67 -1.37
CA ASP A 24 11.79 11.00 -2.62
C ASP A 24 12.99 10.50 -3.44
N ASN A 25 14.16 11.15 -3.27
CA ASN A 25 15.37 10.82 -4.03
C ASN A 25 16.26 9.80 -3.29
N CYS A 26 16.57 10.04 -2.01
CA CYS A 26 17.53 9.22 -1.26
C CYS A 26 16.92 8.29 -0.21
N GLY A 27 15.62 8.41 0.09
CA GLY A 27 14.94 7.63 1.12
C GLY A 27 15.34 7.96 2.55
N ALA A 28 16.09 9.04 2.79
CA ALA A 28 16.43 9.46 4.15
C ALA A 28 15.18 9.89 4.92
N TYR A 29 15.08 9.47 6.18
CA TYR A 29 14.03 9.91 7.09
C TYR A 29 14.21 11.40 7.41
N MET A 30 13.16 12.20 7.18
CA MET A 30 13.24 13.66 7.22
C MET A 30 12.84 14.23 8.58
N ASN A 31 11.99 13.56 9.36
CA ASN A 31 11.55 14.04 10.69
C ASN A 31 12.73 14.24 11.67
N ASP A 32 13.81 13.46 11.52
CA ASP A 32 15.02 13.59 12.34
C ASP A 32 15.97 14.70 11.86
N GLN A 33 15.66 15.37 10.73
CA GLN A 33 16.52 16.42 10.20
C GLN A 33 16.36 17.72 11.01
N PRO A 34 17.45 18.42 11.33
CA PRO A 34 17.38 19.62 12.16
C PRO A 34 16.48 20.71 11.55
N GLY A 35 15.42 21.07 12.27
CA GLY A 35 14.49 22.13 11.87
C GLY A 35 13.43 21.70 10.86
N PHE A 36 13.27 20.39 10.63
CA PHE A 36 12.21 19.86 9.77
C PHE A 36 10.84 20.41 10.17
N THR A 37 10.08 20.87 9.18
CA THR A 37 8.69 21.31 9.34
C THR A 37 7.91 21.19 8.04
N VAL A 38 6.64 20.81 8.14
CA VAL A 38 5.70 20.79 7.01
C VAL A 38 5.06 22.14 6.74
N SER A 39 5.25 23.13 7.61
CA SER A 39 4.56 24.44 7.54
C SER A 39 4.78 25.19 6.24
N GLY A 40 5.91 24.94 5.55
CA GLY A 40 6.25 25.55 4.27
C GLY A 40 5.72 24.83 3.04
N GLY A 41 5.21 23.60 3.20
CA GLY A 41 4.78 22.74 2.10
C GLY A 41 5.90 22.15 1.24
N SER A 42 7.15 22.58 1.41
CA SER A 42 8.32 21.89 0.87
C SER A 42 9.47 21.82 1.88
N TRP A 43 10.34 20.83 1.72
CA TRP A 43 11.53 20.63 2.56
C TRP A 43 12.73 20.16 1.73
N GLU A 44 13.85 20.87 1.84
CA GLU A 44 15.13 20.47 1.25
C GLU A 44 15.80 19.40 2.12
N CYS A 45 15.99 18.20 1.58
CA CYS A 45 16.59 17.09 2.28
C CYS A 45 18.05 17.40 2.64
N ALA A 46 18.37 17.41 3.94
CA ALA A 46 19.72 17.69 4.43
C ALA A 46 20.76 16.62 4.01
N ALA A 47 20.31 15.43 3.59
CA ALA A 47 21.20 14.35 3.16
C ALA A 47 21.62 14.44 1.69
N CYS A 48 20.73 14.85 0.78
CA CYS A 48 20.99 14.87 -0.67
C CYS A 48 20.69 16.19 -1.39
N GLY A 49 19.99 17.13 -0.75
CA GLY A 49 19.60 18.42 -1.32
C GLY A 49 18.37 18.40 -2.21
N GLU A 50 17.58 17.32 -2.21
CA GLU A 50 16.31 17.25 -2.95
C GLU A 50 15.24 18.12 -2.28
N ASP A 51 14.46 18.88 -3.04
CA ASP A 51 13.26 19.57 -2.53
C ASP A 51 12.06 18.60 -2.57
N ASN A 52 11.49 18.31 -1.41
CA ASN A 52 10.39 17.34 -1.24
C ASN A 52 9.11 18.10 -0.95
N ASP A 53 7.99 17.68 -1.56
CA ASP A 53 6.66 18.21 -1.25
C ASP A 53 6.19 17.63 0.09
N VAL A 54 6.09 18.49 1.10
CA VAL A 54 5.63 18.12 2.45
C VAL A 54 4.25 18.69 2.77
N SER A 55 3.48 19.06 1.74
CA SER A 55 2.11 19.52 1.90
C SER A 55 1.16 18.38 2.28
N LEU A 56 0.01 18.73 2.88
CA LEU A 56 -1.04 17.76 3.19
C LEU A 56 -1.56 16.99 1.97
N GLY A 57 -1.38 17.52 0.76
CA GLY A 57 -1.75 16.82 -0.48
C GLY A 57 -0.87 15.62 -0.80
N ASN A 58 0.31 15.52 -0.17
CA ASN A 58 1.25 14.42 -0.30
C ASN A 58 1.20 13.43 0.89
N VAL A 59 0.23 13.59 1.79
CA VAL A 59 -0.01 12.65 2.90
C VAL A 59 -0.95 11.55 2.41
N ILE A 60 -0.57 10.30 2.62
CA ILE A 60 -1.38 9.12 2.32
C ILE A 60 -1.95 8.59 3.63
N ASP A 61 -3.28 8.63 3.79
CA ASP A 61 -3.95 7.97 4.91
C ASP A 61 -4.04 6.46 4.63
N VAL A 62 -3.42 5.65 5.48
CA VAL A 62 -3.41 4.18 5.35
C VAL A 62 -4.59 3.53 6.08
N ASP A 63 -5.30 4.28 6.91
CA ASP A 63 -6.44 3.82 7.70
C ASP A 63 -7.79 4.10 7.02
N ASP A 64 -7.80 4.86 5.92
CA ASP A 64 -8.96 4.92 5.02
C ASP A 64 -9.03 3.60 4.24
N GLU A 65 -9.76 2.64 4.80
CA GLU A 65 -10.17 1.36 4.22
C GLU A 65 -11.00 1.56 2.93
N ASP A 66 -10.37 1.99 1.83
CA ASP A 66 -10.80 1.70 0.47
C ASP A 66 -9.79 0.72 -0.14
N ASP A 67 -10.29 -0.46 -0.49
CA ASP A 67 -9.61 -1.71 -0.83
C ASP A 67 -8.93 -1.68 -2.21
N GLY A 68 -8.23 -0.59 -2.50
CA GLY A 68 -7.41 -0.42 -3.69
C GLY A 68 -6.17 -1.31 -3.66
N TYR A 69 -6.36 -2.63 -3.81
CA TYR A 69 -5.32 -3.49 -4.38
C TYR A 69 -4.98 -2.93 -5.76
N ILE A 70 -4.00 -2.04 -5.82
CA ILE A 70 -3.37 -1.60 -7.07
C ILE A 70 -2.53 -2.78 -7.57
N GLY A 71 -3.20 -3.81 -8.06
CA GLY A 71 -2.64 -4.64 -9.11
C GLY A 71 -2.30 -3.70 -10.27
N SER A 72 -1.08 -3.78 -10.80
CA SER A 72 -0.76 -3.08 -12.05
C SER A 72 -1.79 -3.48 -13.11
N HIS A 73 -2.35 -2.54 -13.86
CA HIS A 73 -3.25 -2.85 -14.99
C HIS A 73 -2.65 -3.89 -15.93
N GLN A 74 -1.33 -3.88 -16.08
CA GLN A 74 -0.60 -4.90 -16.83
C GLN A 74 -0.67 -6.28 -16.17
N GLY A 75 -0.54 -6.36 -14.85
CA GLY A 75 -0.67 -7.61 -14.10
C GLY A 75 -2.08 -8.22 -14.21
N TYR A 76 -3.12 -7.39 -14.24
CA TYR A 76 -4.49 -7.86 -14.49
C TYR A 76 -4.66 -8.46 -15.88
N LEU A 77 -4.17 -7.78 -16.92
CA LEU A 77 -4.25 -8.26 -18.30
C LEU A 77 -3.44 -9.55 -18.50
N ASP A 78 -2.26 -9.65 -17.87
CA ASP A 78 -1.40 -10.84 -17.95
C ASP A 78 -2.05 -12.05 -17.24
N GLU A 79 -2.68 -11.83 -16.08
CA GLU A 79 -3.38 -12.89 -15.35
C GLU A 79 -4.66 -13.35 -16.06
N GLU A 80 -5.47 -12.41 -16.57
CA GLU A 80 -6.68 -12.72 -17.33
C GLU A 80 -6.35 -13.50 -18.60
N LYS A 81 -5.29 -13.11 -19.30
CA LYS A 81 -4.78 -13.83 -20.47
C LYS A 81 -4.35 -15.25 -20.12
N ARG A 82 -3.56 -15.42 -19.06
CA ARG A 82 -3.12 -16.76 -18.60
C ARG A 82 -4.32 -17.64 -18.24
N ARG A 83 -5.31 -17.09 -17.52
CA ARG A 83 -6.53 -17.83 -17.13
C ARG A 83 -7.35 -18.27 -18.35
N ARG A 84 -7.47 -17.39 -19.35
CA ARG A 84 -8.15 -17.71 -20.61
C ARG A 84 -7.41 -18.78 -21.41
N GLU A 85 -6.08 -18.72 -21.49
CA GLU A 85 -5.28 -19.75 -22.14
C GLU A 85 -5.42 -21.11 -21.42
N GLU A 86 -5.39 -21.12 -20.09
CA GLU A 86 -5.63 -22.34 -19.28
C GLU A 86 -7.04 -22.91 -19.49
N GLU A 87 -8.07 -22.06 -19.57
CA GLU A 87 -9.42 -22.50 -19.89
C GLU A 87 -9.51 -23.05 -21.32
N GLU A 88 -8.96 -22.36 -22.31
CA GLU A 88 -8.91 -22.83 -23.71
C GLU A 88 -8.20 -24.20 -23.82
N ASP A 89 -7.09 -24.41 -23.10
CA ASP A 89 -6.39 -25.70 -23.00
C ASP A 89 -7.29 -26.80 -22.40
N LEU A 90 -8.08 -26.49 -21.36
CA LEU A 90 -9.03 -27.44 -20.76
C LEU A 90 -10.18 -27.81 -21.71
N TRP A 91 -10.69 -26.83 -22.48
CA TRP A 91 -11.68 -27.07 -23.53
C TRP A 91 -11.12 -27.95 -24.65
N GLU A 92 -9.85 -27.79 -25.03
CA GLU A 92 -9.17 -28.66 -26.01
C GLU A 92 -8.97 -30.10 -25.49
N LEU A 93 -8.82 -30.28 -24.17
CA LEU A 93 -8.76 -31.59 -23.52
C LEU A 93 -10.14 -32.22 -23.26
N GLY A 94 -11.23 -31.53 -23.60
CA GLY A 94 -12.61 -32.00 -23.41
C GLY A 94 -13.08 -31.98 -21.96
N MET A 95 -12.50 -31.14 -21.12
CA MET A 95 -12.90 -30.91 -19.73
C MET A 95 -13.71 -29.61 -19.66
N ASP A 96 -14.97 -29.67 -19.19
CA ASP A 96 -15.79 -28.47 -19.00
C ASP A 96 -15.53 -27.88 -17.61
N PRO A 97 -14.95 -26.67 -17.52
CA PRO A 97 -14.62 -26.03 -16.24
C PRO A 97 -15.86 -25.63 -15.42
N ASN A 98 -17.07 -25.70 -15.99
CA ASN A 98 -18.34 -25.40 -15.32
C ASN A 98 -19.16 -26.66 -14.97
N ASP A 99 -18.62 -27.87 -15.17
CA ASP A 99 -19.32 -29.11 -14.81
C ASP A 99 -19.23 -29.37 -13.29
N ASP A 100 -20.24 -28.88 -12.57
CA ASP A 100 -20.49 -29.01 -11.13
C ASP A 100 -20.78 -30.47 -10.68
N GLN A 101 -20.00 -31.47 -11.11
CA GLN A 101 -20.19 -32.85 -10.64
C GLN A 101 -19.62 -33.07 -9.24
N ARG A 102 -20.39 -32.62 -8.25
CA ARG A 102 -20.43 -33.21 -6.90
C ARG A 102 -20.65 -34.73 -6.99
N PRO A 103 -20.11 -35.52 -6.05
CA PRO A 103 -19.86 -36.94 -6.25
C PRO A 103 -21.15 -37.75 -6.43
N LEU A 104 -21.13 -38.71 -7.37
CA LEU A 104 -22.07 -39.81 -7.41
C LEU A 104 -21.89 -40.65 -6.14
N ASN A 105 -22.69 -40.41 -5.09
CA ASN A 105 -22.71 -41.32 -3.96
C ASN A 105 -24.12 -41.81 -3.65
N ALA A 106 -24.16 -43.09 -3.27
CA ALA A 106 -25.26 -43.81 -2.63
C ALA A 106 -26.44 -44.30 -3.50
N GLY A 107 -26.21 -45.45 -4.14
CA GLY A 107 -26.96 -46.68 -3.78
C GLY A 107 -28.15 -47.10 -4.64
N VAL A 108 -28.34 -48.43 -4.64
CA VAL A 108 -29.54 -49.23 -4.97
C VAL A 108 -29.70 -49.59 -6.46
N THR A 109 -29.79 -50.85 -6.91
CA THR A 109 -29.51 -52.21 -6.41
C THR A 109 -29.59 -53.11 -7.65
N THR A 110 -28.77 -54.16 -7.72
CA THR A 110 -29.01 -55.35 -8.57
C THR A 110 -30.37 -55.98 -8.19
N PRO A 111 -31.12 -56.58 -9.15
CA PRO A 111 -30.76 -57.85 -9.78
C PRO A 111 -30.64 -57.81 -11.31
#